data_AF-A0A942Y028-F1
#
_entry.id   AF-A0A942Y028-F1
#
_cell.length_a   1.000
_cell.length_b   1.000
_cell.length_c   1.000
_cell.angle_alpha   90.00
_cell.angle_beta   90.00
_cell.angle_gamma   90.00
#
_symmetry.space_group_name_H-M   'P 1'
#
loop_
_entity.id
_entity.type
_entity.pdbx_description
1 polymer ?
#
loop_
_entity_poly.entity_id
_entity_poly.type
_entity_poly.pdbx_seq_one_letter_code
_entity_poly.pdbx_strand_id
1 'polypeptide(L)' 'MKVNITKAGTYSITGLTRTDYRTIGYILRIADDRCFGEQDEDGNYYSNDDFVCSLDEKEREALRKICSAL' A
#
# COMPACT_ATOMS: atom_id res chain seq x y z
N MET A 1 -13.46 -3.10 -7.05
CA MET A 1 -13.08 -2.24 -5.92
C MET A 1 -13.84 -0.93 -5.99
N LYS A 2 -14.24 -0.37 -4.85
CA LYS A 2 -14.85 0.96 -4.76
C LYS A 2 -14.28 1.71 -3.58
N VAL A 3 -13.88 2.96 -3.79
CA VAL A 3 -13.45 3.88 -2.73
C VAL A 3 -14.64 4.79 -2.39
N ASN A 4 -15.06 4.82 -1.12
CA ASN A 4 -16.08 5.76 -0.65
C ASN A 4 -15.48 6.67 0.41
N ILE A 5 -15.76 7.96 0.30
CA ILE A 5 -15.35 8.99 1.26
C ILE A 5 -16.52 9.26 2.19
N THR A 6 -16.27 9.21 3.50
CA THR A 6 -17.28 9.52 4.51
C THR A 6 -17.33 11.02 4.78
N LYS A 7 -18.44 11.49 5.36
CA LYS A 7 -18.56 12.90 5.80
C LYS A 7 -17.53 13.29 6.87
N ALA A 8 -16.95 12.30 7.56
CA ALA A 8 -15.88 12.51 8.54
C ALA A 8 -14.48 12.59 7.89
N GLY A 9 -14.39 12.53 6.55
CA GLY A 9 -13.11 12.56 5.83
C GLY A 9 -12.36 11.23 5.83
N THR A 10 -12.99 10.14 6.29
CA THR A 10 -12.38 8.80 6.23
C THR A 10 -12.70 8.10 4.91
N TYR A 11 -11.83 7.18 4.49
CA TYR A 11 -11.98 6.43 3.25
C TYR A 11 -12.33 4.96 3.58
N SER A 12 -13.25 4.38 2.82
CA SER A 12 -13.54 2.95 2.86
C SER A 12 -13.29 2.35 1.48
N ILE A 13 -12.50 1.27 1.44
CA ILE A 13 -12.23 0.50 0.22
C ILE A 13 -13.01 -0.80 0.32
N THR A 14 -13.94 -1.02 -0.60
CA THR A 14 -14.79 -2.22 -0.61
C THR A 14 -14.63 -3.02 -1.90
N GLY A 15 -15.04 -4.29 -1.86
CA GLY A 15 -14.95 -5.20 -3.01
C GLY A 15 -13.51 -5.59 -3.36
N LEU A 16 -12.64 -5.70 -2.35
CA LEU A 16 -11.33 -6.33 -2.47
C LEU A 16 -11.50 -7.84 -2.43
N THR A 17 -10.84 -8.53 -3.35
CA THR A 17 -10.67 -9.98 -3.24
C THR A 17 -9.66 -10.29 -2.12
N ARG A 18 -9.59 -11.57 -1.71
CA ARG A 18 -8.55 -12.02 -0.78
C ARG A 18 -7.15 -11.73 -1.30
N THR A 19 -6.92 -11.88 -2.60
CA THR A 19 -5.61 -11.59 -3.23
C THR A 19 -5.29 -10.11 -3.12
N ASP A 20 -6.22 -9.22 -3.49
CA ASP A 20 -6.02 -7.77 -3.41
C ASP A 20 -5.63 -7.33 -1.99
N TYR A 21 -6.36 -7.81 -0.99
CA TYR A 21 -6.09 -7.51 0.41
C TYR A 21 -4.70 -7.98 0.86
N ARG A 22 -4.30 -9.20 0.47
CA ARG A 22 -2.98 -9.76 0.81
C ARG A 22 -1.85 -9.00 0.12
N THR A 23 -2.02 -8.64 -1.14
CA THR A 23 -1.05 -7.84 -1.89
C THR A 23 -0.82 -6.48 -1.23
N ILE A 24 -1.90 -5.78 -0.85
CA ILE A 24 -1.80 -4.50 -0.14
C ILE A 24 -1.09 -4.70 1.21
N GLY A 25 -1.52 -5.69 2.00
CA GLY A 25 -0.94 -5.95 3.31
C GLY A 25 0.55 -6.31 3.25
N TYR A 26 0.97 -7.06 2.23
CA TYR A 26 2.37 -7.40 2.03
C TYR A 26 3.22 -6.17 1.67
N ILE A 27 2.76 -5.33 0.75
CA ILE A 27 3.44 -4.08 0.37
C ILE A 27 3.57 -3.15 1.58
N LEU A 28 2.49 -2.95 2.34
CA LEU A 28 2.49 -2.09 3.53
C LEU A 28 3.44 -2.61 4.60
N ARG A 29 3.46 -3.93 4.83
CA ARG A 29 4.38 -4.53 5.80
C ARG A 29 5.83 -4.37 5.40
N ILE A 30 6.17 -4.59 4.14
CA ILE A 30 7.56 -4.40 3.68
C ILE A 30 7.97 -2.93 3.77
N ALA A 31 7.07 -1.99 3.48
CA ALA A 31 7.33 -0.57 3.67
C ALA A 31 7.55 -0.24 5.15
N ASP A 32 6.73 -0.74 6.07
CA ASP A 32 6.88 -0.49 7.51
C ASP A 32 8.16 -1.14 8.08
N ASP A 33 8.47 -2.37 7.67
CA ASP A 33 9.61 -3.13 8.18
C ASP A 33 10.97 -2.59 7.67
N ARG A 34 11.00 -1.96 6.49
CA ARG A 34 12.26 -1.63 5.77
C ARG A 34 12.39 -0.21 5.28
N CYS A 35 11.32 0.56 5.27
CA CYS A 35 11.33 1.95 4.83
C CYS A 35 11.00 2.86 6.03
N PHE A 36 11.37 4.13 5.94
CA PHE A 36 10.93 5.15 6.91
C PHE A 36 11.37 4.89 8.36
N GLY A 37 12.52 4.25 8.58
CA GLY A 37 13.01 3.92 9.93
C GLY A 37 13.60 5.11 10.71
N GLU A 38 14.02 6.16 10.03
CA GLU A 38 14.64 7.35 10.64
C GLU A 38 13.93 8.63 10.20
N GLN A 39 13.84 9.57 11.13
CA GLN A 39 13.27 10.90 10.92
C GLN A 39 14.39 11.87 10.54
N ASP A 40 14.17 12.68 9.50
CA ASP A 40 15.09 13.74 9.10
C ASP A 40 14.99 14.96 10.03
N GLU A 41 15.85 15.96 9.76
CA GLU A 41 15.96 17.19 10.55
C GLU A 41 14.67 18.03 10.54
N ASP A 42 13.86 17.91 9.49
CA ASP A 42 12.57 18.61 9.33
C ASP A 42 11.40 17.83 9.96
N GLY A 43 11.68 16.66 10.53
CA GLY A 43 10.67 15.81 11.14
C GLY A 43 9.94 14.89 10.16
N ASN A 44 10.41 14.74 8.92
CA ASN A 44 9.83 13.82 7.95
C ASN A 44 10.49 12.45 8.04
N TYR A 45 9.78 11.40 7.65
CA TYR A 45 10.35 10.08 7.48
C TYR A 45 10.53 9.84 5.99
N TYR A 46 11.77 9.75 5.55
CA TYR A 46 12.11 9.48 4.16
C TYR A 46 12.72 8.08 4.04
N SER A 47 12.37 7.35 2.99
CA SER A 47 13.02 6.08 2.66
C SER A 47 14.06 6.29 1.57
N ASN A 48 15.33 6.26 1.94
CA ASN A 48 16.44 6.18 0.99
C ASN A 48 16.76 4.72 0.59
N ASP A 49 16.16 3.73 1.27
CA ASP A 49 16.34 2.32 0.93
C ASP A 49 15.58 1.93 -0.33
N ASP A 50 16.21 1.05 -1.13
CA ASP A 50 15.55 0.39 -2.24
C ASP A 50 14.32 -0.36 -1.72
N PHE A 51 13.13 0.04 -2.17
CA PHE A 51 11.89 -0.66 -1.88
C PHE A 51 11.88 -2.02 -2.60
N VAL A 52 12.54 -3.01 -2.02
CA VAL A 52 12.64 -4.36 -2.58
C VAL A 52 11.45 -5.19 -2.11
N CYS A 53 10.40 -5.19 -2.92
CA CYS A 53 9.21 -6.02 -2.77
C CYS A 53 9.07 -6.96 -3.98
N SER A 54 8.95 -8.26 -3.74
CA SER A 54 8.73 -9.26 -4.78
C SER A 54 7.30 -9.78 -4.69
N LEU A 55 6.56 -9.65 -5.79
CA LEU A 55 5.18 -10.11 -5.92
C LEU A 55 5.13 -11.28 -6.88
N ASP A 56 4.27 -12.26 -6.61
CA ASP A 56 3.94 -13.25 -7.62
C ASP A 56 3.10 -12.63 -8.75
N GLU A 57 2.84 -13.38 -9.83
CA GLU A 57 2.09 -12.89 -10.99
C GLU A 57 0.67 -12.41 -10.61
N LYS A 58 -0.01 -13.14 -9.72
CA LYS A 58 -1.39 -12.81 -9.30
C LYS A 58 -1.41 -11.57 -8.42
N GLU A 59 -0.45 -11.43 -7.53
CA GLU A 59 -0.25 -10.25 -6.70
C GLU A 59 0.14 -9.03 -7.55
N ARG A 60 0.99 -9.22 -8.56
CA ARG A 60 1.36 -8.16 -9.51
C ARG A 60 0.17 -7.69 -10.33
N GLU A 61 -0.69 -8.60 -10.77
CA GLU A 61 -1.96 -8.26 -11.41
C GLU A 61 -2.93 -7.56 -10.45
N ALA A 62 -3.05 -8.06 -9.22
CA ALA A 62 -3.90 -7.47 -8.19
C ALA A 62 -3.48 -6.02 -7.93
N LEU A 63 -2.18 -5.78 -7.75
CA LEU A 63 -1.63 -4.43 -7.61
C LEU A 63 -2.00 -3.55 -8.79
N ARG A 64 -1.86 -4.04 -10.04
CA ARG A 64 -2.24 -3.29 -11.24
C ARG A 64 -3.72 -2.90 -11.22
N LYS A 65 -4.59 -3.84 -10.85
CA LYS A 65 -6.05 -3.63 -10.77
C LYS A 65 -6.40 -2.61 -9.67
N ILE A 66 -5.76 -2.70 -8.51
CA ILE A 66 -5.92 -1.74 -7.41
C ILE A 66 -5.50 -0.35 -7.87
N CYS A 67 -4.30 -0.18 -8.40
CA CYS A 67 -3.78 1.12 -8.85
C CYS A 67 -4.60 1.74 -9.98
N SER A 68 -5.27 0.94 -10.80
CA SER A 68 -6.13 1.46 -11.89
C SER A 68 -7.50 1.94 -11.39
N ALA A 69 -7.84 1.67 -10.13
CA ALA A 69 -9.14 2.00 -9.52
C ALA A 69 -9.03 2.96 -8.33
N LEU A 70 -7.80 3.38 -7.97
CA LEU A 70 -7.52 4.51 -7.10
C LEU A 70 -7.45 5.79 -7.95
#